data_AF-A0A919N293-F1
#
_entry.id   AF-A0A919N293-F1
#
_cell.length_a   1.000
_cell.length_b   1.000
_cell.length_c   1.000
_cell.angle_alpha   90.00
_cell.angle_beta   90.00
_cell.angle_gamma   90.00
#
_symmetry.space_group_name_H-M   'P 1'
#
loop_
_entity.id
_entity.type
_entity.pdbx_description
1 polymer ?
#
loop_
_entity_poly.entity_id
_entity_poly.type
_entity_poly.pdbx_seq_one_letter_code
_entity_poly.pdbx_strand_id
1 'polypeptide(L)'
;MDDDEPMRNTAELLTEQSLRLSVYVWRGQQLQGSVWIPAEAPVGRDSVRLGALDMIREDAGQRPAADDVRYLEIDGTGWGDYTGSTYYRSNARSLRRDFANHVITLTADFGFEVLLVRIGELIPEGLYDAIVALREESVYDESDLSELESELESEDWDSWGRSDWTGHIRDRARQVDADDDVAELADDAYTDALFWDVCADGEAGYWQAETAVSGYWTDFEHAAALAWAEIERRRMAELVEWARELSAPIPGQLVLAI
;
A
#
# COMPACT_ATOMS: atom_id res chain seq x y z
N MET A 1 20.82 10.07 14.79
CA MET A 1 21.97 9.51 14.08
C MET A 1 23.17 9.71 14.97
N ASP A 2 23.96 8.65 15.17
CA ASP A 2 25.25 8.75 15.83
C ASP A 2 26.20 9.54 14.92
N ASP A 3 26.82 10.60 15.44
CA ASP A 3 27.80 11.41 14.69
C ASP A 3 29.08 10.63 14.33
N ASP A 4 29.19 9.37 14.76
CA ASP A 4 30.33 8.47 14.56
C ASP A 4 30.09 7.38 13.49
N GLU A 5 28.95 7.40 12.79
CA GLU A 5 28.67 6.42 11.74
C GLU A 5 29.70 6.53 10.59
N PRO A 6 30.33 5.42 10.15
CA PRO A 6 31.22 5.44 9.00
C PRO A 6 30.51 5.95 7.75
N MET A 7 31.23 6.69 6.91
CA MET A 7 30.70 7.25 5.67
C MET A 7 31.32 6.56 4.47
N ARG A 8 30.50 6.26 3.44
CA ARG A 8 30.93 5.63 2.18
C ARG A 8 30.66 6.52 0.98
N ASN A 9 31.50 6.40 -0.04
CA ASN A 9 31.32 7.18 -1.27
C ASN A 9 30.34 6.48 -2.21
N THR A 10 29.30 7.19 -2.63
CA THR A 10 28.27 6.69 -3.56
C THR A 10 28.81 6.27 -4.93
N ALA A 11 30.01 6.71 -5.34
CA ALA A 11 30.63 6.21 -6.58
C ALA A 11 30.94 4.71 -6.53
N GLU A 12 31.06 4.13 -5.34
CA GLU A 12 31.26 2.68 -5.13
C GLU A 12 30.00 1.88 -5.47
N LEU A 13 28.80 2.49 -5.38
CA LEU A 13 27.54 1.84 -5.74
C LEU A 13 27.44 1.50 -7.24
N LEU A 14 28.15 2.24 -8.09
CA LEU A 14 28.20 1.99 -9.54
C LEU A 14 28.78 0.60 -9.88
N THR A 15 29.59 0.03 -8.99
CA THR A 15 30.12 -1.33 -9.18
C THR A 15 29.24 -2.42 -8.56
N GLU A 16 28.43 -2.08 -7.56
CA GLU A 16 27.61 -3.04 -6.81
C GLU A 16 26.25 -3.29 -7.48
N GLN A 17 25.60 -2.24 -8.01
CA GLN A 17 24.32 -2.33 -8.73
C GLN A 17 24.54 -2.72 -10.20
N SER A 18 25.04 -3.93 -10.43
CA SER A 18 25.62 -4.37 -11.71
C SER A 18 24.63 -4.79 -12.81
N LEU A 19 23.32 -4.62 -12.65
CA LEU A 19 22.34 -5.20 -13.59
C LEU A 19 21.51 -4.20 -14.39
N ARG A 20 21.16 -3.01 -13.87
CA ARG A 20 20.46 -1.94 -14.63
C ARG A 20 20.68 -0.56 -13.99
N LEU A 21 21.83 0.07 -14.22
CA LEU A 21 22.10 1.40 -13.69
C LEU A 21 21.30 2.46 -14.45
N SER A 22 20.25 2.99 -13.82
CA SER A 22 19.61 4.24 -14.24
C SER A 22 20.38 5.42 -13.65
N VAL A 23 21.27 6.02 -14.46
CA VAL A 23 22.01 7.22 -14.08
C VAL A 23 21.37 8.45 -14.73
N TYR A 24 21.14 9.48 -13.94
CA TYR A 24 20.56 10.74 -14.37
C TYR A 24 21.57 11.88 -14.27
N VAL A 25 21.48 12.85 -15.18
CA VAL A 25 22.29 14.07 -15.21
C VAL A 25 21.40 15.27 -14.96
N TRP A 26 21.84 16.17 -14.08
CA TRP A 26 21.16 17.44 -13.84
C TRP A 26 21.21 18.37 -15.04
N ARG A 27 20.06 18.91 -15.47
CA ARG A 27 20.00 19.86 -16.59
C ARG A 27 20.28 21.32 -16.21
N GLY A 28 20.52 21.62 -14.94
CA GLY A 28 20.67 23.01 -14.48
C GLY A 28 19.35 23.77 -14.37
N GLN A 29 18.20 23.09 -14.45
CA GLN A 29 16.88 23.74 -14.53
C GLN A 29 15.80 22.98 -13.77
N GLN A 30 14.87 23.69 -13.13
CA GLN A 30 13.67 23.12 -12.50
C GLN A 30 12.39 23.71 -13.09
N LEU A 31 11.29 22.96 -13.00
CA LEU A 31 9.98 23.43 -13.45
C LEU A 31 9.29 24.24 -12.35
N GLN A 32 9.01 25.51 -12.60
CA GLN A 32 8.19 26.36 -11.74
C GLN A 32 6.90 26.74 -12.46
N GLY A 33 5.77 26.19 -12.02
CA GLY A 33 4.51 26.27 -12.77
C GLY A 33 4.62 25.55 -14.11
N SER A 34 4.65 26.31 -15.21
CA SER A 34 4.79 25.78 -16.58
C SER A 34 6.10 26.20 -17.26
N VAL A 35 7.07 26.73 -16.53
CA VAL A 35 8.31 27.31 -17.08
C VAL A 35 9.54 26.65 -16.46
N TRP A 36 10.51 26.31 -17.30
CA TRP A 36 11.83 25.86 -16.86
C TRP A 36 12.70 27.06 -16.49
N ILE A 37 13.21 27.09 -15.26
CA ILE A 37 14.08 28.14 -14.76
C ILE A 37 15.43 27.57 -14.32
N PRO A 38 16.53 28.32 -14.42
CA PRO A 38 17.81 27.89 -13.87
C PRO A 38 17.71 27.56 -12.37
N ALA A 39 18.35 26.49 -11.94
CA ALA A 39 18.37 26.06 -10.55
C ALA A 39 19.65 25.30 -10.20
N GLU A 40 20.00 25.35 -8.91
CA GLU A 40 21.05 24.52 -8.34
C GLU A 40 20.64 23.04 -8.37
N ALA A 41 21.64 22.16 -8.34
CA ALA A 41 21.39 20.73 -8.36
C ALA A 41 20.73 20.28 -7.05
N PRO A 42 19.66 19.46 -7.09
CA PRO A 42 18.97 19.00 -5.89
C PRO A 42 19.91 18.20 -4.97
N VAL A 43 19.69 18.32 -3.66
CA VAL A 43 20.46 17.64 -2.61
C VAL A 43 19.56 17.16 -1.49
N GLY A 44 19.82 15.96 -0.96
CA GLY A 44 19.03 15.36 0.11
C GLY A 44 17.53 15.47 -0.16
N ARG A 45 16.76 15.91 0.84
CA ARG A 45 15.29 15.98 0.90
C ARG A 45 14.58 16.75 -0.21
N ASP A 46 15.31 17.29 -1.16
CA ASP A 46 14.74 17.95 -2.33
C ASP A 46 13.93 16.95 -3.17
N SER A 47 12.96 17.48 -3.91
CA SER A 47 12.22 16.73 -4.92
C SER A 47 12.38 17.38 -6.29
N VAL A 48 12.52 16.55 -7.31
CA VAL A 48 12.78 16.97 -8.69
C VAL A 48 11.83 16.24 -9.64
N ARG A 49 11.36 16.93 -10.69
CA ARG A 49 10.53 16.31 -11.73
C ARG A 49 11.40 15.73 -12.84
N LEU A 50 11.04 14.58 -13.40
CA LEU A 50 11.83 13.85 -14.42
C LEU A 50 12.32 14.69 -15.59
N GLY A 51 11.55 15.67 -16.06
CA GLY A 51 11.99 16.57 -17.13
C GLY A 51 13.22 17.45 -16.79
N ALA A 52 13.58 17.55 -15.52
CA ALA A 52 14.75 18.30 -15.04
C ALA A 52 16.05 17.48 -15.12
N LEU A 53 15.94 16.19 -15.43
CA LEU A 53 17.05 15.25 -15.52
C LEU A 53 17.16 14.68 -16.95
N ASP A 54 18.38 14.43 -17.38
CA ASP A 54 18.69 13.62 -18.55
C ASP A 54 19.07 12.20 -18.10
N MET A 55 18.28 11.21 -18.48
CA MET A 55 18.64 9.82 -18.25
C MET A 55 19.76 9.42 -19.22
N ILE A 56 20.91 9.03 -18.69
CA ILE A 56 21.99 8.46 -19.49
C ILE A 56 21.61 7.02 -19.82
N ARG A 57 21.39 6.75 -21.11
CA ARG A 57 21.33 5.38 -21.59
C ARG A 57 22.71 4.96 -22.10
N GLU A 58 23.22 3.84 -21.60
CA GLU A 58 24.54 3.32 -21.99
C GLU A 58 24.66 3.05 -23.50
N ASP A 59 23.54 2.75 -24.17
CA ASP A 59 23.48 2.48 -25.61
C ASP A 59 23.53 3.74 -26.49
N ALA A 60 23.28 4.93 -25.93
CA ALA A 60 23.22 6.18 -26.68
C ALA A 60 24.59 6.82 -26.95
N GLY A 61 25.68 6.26 -26.41
CA GLY A 61 27.04 6.80 -26.59
C GLY A 61 27.28 8.18 -25.97
N GLN A 62 26.32 8.71 -25.21
CA GLN A 62 26.45 9.94 -24.43
C GLN A 62 27.33 9.65 -23.20
N ARG A 63 28.55 10.19 -23.21
CA ARG A 63 29.37 10.24 -22.00
C ARG A 63 29.07 11.56 -21.28
N PRO A 64 28.69 11.53 -19.99
CA PRO A 64 28.57 12.74 -19.21
C PRO A 64 29.91 13.48 -19.18
N ALA A 65 29.84 14.81 -19.12
CA ALA A 65 30.99 15.66 -18.89
C ALA A 65 31.55 15.42 -17.48
N ALA A 66 32.82 15.77 -17.27
CA ALA A 66 33.50 15.54 -15.99
C ALA A 66 32.89 16.35 -14.84
N ASP A 67 32.23 17.46 -15.16
CA ASP A 67 31.59 18.41 -14.25
C ASP A 67 30.08 18.21 -14.10
N ASP A 68 29.50 17.21 -14.77
CA ASP A 68 28.08 16.91 -14.66
C ASP A 68 27.73 16.43 -13.24
N VAL A 69 26.66 17.02 -12.68
CA VAL A 69 26.05 16.48 -11.46
C VAL A 69 25.21 15.28 -11.84
N ARG A 70 25.59 14.13 -11.31
CA ARG A 70 24.99 12.84 -11.63
C ARG A 70 24.29 12.24 -10.43
N TYR A 71 23.21 11.54 -10.70
CA TYR A 71 22.41 10.83 -9.72
C TYR A 71 22.26 9.37 -10.14
N LEU A 72 22.30 8.49 -9.16
CA LEU A 72 22.04 7.07 -9.31
C LEU A 72 20.65 6.77 -8.74
N GLU A 73 19.82 6.09 -9.50
CA GLU A 73 18.57 5.51 -9.02
C GLU A 73 18.83 4.45 -7.95
N ILE A 74 18.07 4.48 -6.85
CA ILE A 74 18.08 3.39 -5.88
C ILE A 74 17.13 2.30 -6.38
N ASP A 75 17.70 1.20 -6.86
CA ASP A 75 16.95 0.00 -7.25
C ASP A 75 15.92 -0.42 -6.18
N GLY A 76 14.74 -0.85 -6.63
CA GLY A 76 13.67 -1.30 -5.73
C GLY A 76 12.98 -0.17 -4.95
N THR A 77 13.11 1.09 -5.41
CA THR A 77 12.35 2.25 -4.86
C THR A 77 11.45 2.93 -5.90
N GLY A 78 11.50 2.50 -7.15
CA GLY A 78 10.71 3.08 -8.24
C GLY A 78 9.30 2.52 -8.30
N TRP A 79 8.29 3.37 -8.11
CA TRP A 79 6.87 2.98 -8.11
C TRP A 79 6.01 4.06 -8.75
N GLY A 80 4.78 3.72 -9.12
CA GLY A 80 3.77 4.66 -9.61
C GLY A 80 2.42 3.97 -9.82
N ASP A 81 1.46 4.69 -10.39
CA ASP A 81 0.08 4.18 -10.51
C ASP A 81 -0.03 2.87 -11.34
N TYR A 82 0.95 2.62 -12.23
CA TYR A 82 0.96 1.48 -13.15
C TYR A 82 2.28 0.70 -13.12
N THR A 83 3.13 0.92 -12.11
CA THR A 83 4.45 0.27 -12.04
C THR A 83 4.95 0.15 -10.60
N GLY A 84 5.85 -0.81 -10.37
CA GLY A 84 6.34 -1.15 -9.05
C GLY A 84 5.35 -1.97 -8.23
N SER A 85 5.68 -2.16 -6.96
CA SER A 85 4.92 -2.93 -5.98
C SER A 85 4.87 -2.21 -4.64
N THR A 86 4.08 -2.72 -3.69
CA THR A 86 4.06 -2.25 -2.30
C THR A 86 5.45 -2.29 -1.67
N TYR A 87 6.27 -3.28 -2.00
CA TYR A 87 7.68 -3.34 -1.60
C TYR A 87 8.45 -2.08 -2.01
N TYR A 88 8.30 -1.65 -3.26
CA TYR A 88 9.09 -0.51 -3.78
C TYR A 88 8.62 0.82 -3.18
N ARG A 89 7.31 0.98 -3.00
CA ARG A 89 6.73 2.15 -2.34
C ARG A 89 7.11 2.21 -0.86
N SER A 90 7.09 1.08 -0.16
CA SER A 90 7.52 0.99 1.23
C SER A 90 9.01 1.29 1.40
N ASN A 91 9.86 0.71 0.54
CA ASN A 91 11.30 1.03 0.53
C ASN A 91 11.55 2.53 0.32
N ALA A 92 10.84 3.16 -0.63
CA ALA A 92 10.93 4.60 -0.85
C ALA A 92 10.46 5.42 0.37
N ARG A 93 9.33 5.07 0.98
CA ARG A 93 8.82 5.72 2.21
C ARG A 93 9.85 5.65 3.34
N SER A 94 10.33 4.45 3.62
CA SER A 94 11.20 4.17 4.77
C SER A 94 12.60 4.73 4.60
N LEU A 95 13.23 4.56 3.43
CA LEU A 95 14.54 5.16 3.18
C LEU A 95 14.50 6.69 3.19
N ARG A 96 13.42 7.29 2.67
CA ARG A 96 13.24 8.75 2.76
C ARG A 96 13.05 9.20 4.20
N ARG A 97 12.30 8.46 5.01
CA ARG A 97 12.13 8.73 6.45
C ARG A 97 13.47 8.70 7.19
N ASP A 98 14.28 7.68 6.94
CA ASP A 98 15.47 7.38 7.73
C ASP A 98 16.72 8.13 7.22
N PHE A 99 16.79 8.42 5.92
CA PHE A 99 17.96 9.04 5.27
C PHE A 99 17.63 10.27 4.42
N ALA A 100 16.60 11.03 4.78
CA ALA A 100 16.12 12.21 4.05
C ALA A 100 17.24 13.17 3.58
N ASN A 101 18.32 13.33 4.35
CA ASN A 101 19.40 14.26 4.00
C ASN A 101 20.34 13.76 2.90
N HIS A 102 20.21 12.49 2.49
CA HIS A 102 21.12 11.84 1.54
C HIS A 102 20.43 11.35 0.27
N VAL A 103 19.10 11.28 0.27
CA VAL A 103 18.29 10.80 -0.87
C VAL A 103 17.40 11.92 -1.40
N ILE A 104 17.28 12.00 -2.71
CA ILE A 104 16.42 12.95 -3.44
C ILE A 104 15.25 12.18 -4.02
N THR A 105 14.07 12.80 -4.05
CA THR A 105 12.89 12.20 -4.66
C THR A 105 12.72 12.69 -6.10
N LEU A 106 12.81 11.77 -7.06
CA LEU A 106 12.45 12.02 -8.45
C LEU A 106 10.98 11.66 -8.67
N THR A 107 10.19 12.60 -9.20
CA THR A 107 8.77 12.42 -9.50
C THR A 107 8.47 12.56 -10.99
N ALA A 108 7.43 11.89 -11.49
CA ALA A 108 6.90 12.09 -12.83
C ALA A 108 5.36 12.05 -12.83
N ASP A 109 4.76 11.99 -14.02
CA ASP A 109 3.31 11.86 -14.16
C ASP A 109 2.84 10.48 -13.66
N PHE A 110 1.53 10.34 -13.41
CA PHE A 110 0.90 9.08 -12.94
C PHE A 110 1.49 8.55 -11.63
N GLY A 111 1.65 9.46 -10.66
CA GLY A 111 2.09 9.12 -9.31
C GLY A 111 3.52 8.59 -9.23
N PHE A 112 4.29 8.61 -10.33
CA PHE A 112 5.60 7.98 -10.35
C PHE A 112 6.57 8.68 -9.39
N GLU A 113 7.22 7.89 -8.56
CA GLU A 113 8.23 8.29 -7.58
C GLU A 113 9.38 7.28 -7.57
N VAL A 114 10.62 7.78 -7.47
CA VAL A 114 11.80 6.96 -7.21
C VAL A 114 12.83 7.76 -6.40
N LEU A 115 13.64 7.07 -5.58
CA LEU A 115 14.71 7.71 -4.84
C LEU A 115 16.02 7.70 -5.62
N LEU A 116 16.76 8.79 -5.50
CA LEU A 116 18.07 8.96 -6.11
C LEU A 116 19.13 9.30 -5.05
N VAL A 117 20.37 8.87 -5.26
CA VAL A 117 21.55 9.37 -4.55
C VAL A 117 22.48 10.12 -5.50
N ARG A 118 23.09 11.21 -5.04
CA ARG A 118 24.07 11.95 -5.83
C ARG A 118 25.39 11.18 -5.87
N ILE A 119 25.91 10.93 -7.07
CA ILE A 119 27.16 10.18 -7.28
C ILE A 119 28.37 11.03 -6.87
N GLY A 120 29.27 10.43 -6.10
CA GLY A 120 30.52 11.04 -5.62
C GLY A 120 30.41 11.67 -4.23
N GLU A 121 29.20 11.73 -3.67
CA GLU A 121 28.96 12.21 -2.30
C GLU A 121 29.18 11.12 -1.25
N LEU A 122 29.45 11.55 -0.01
CA LEU A 122 29.52 10.67 1.15
C LEU A 122 28.13 10.45 1.74
N ILE A 123 27.79 9.20 2.01
CA ILE A 123 26.55 8.77 2.67
C ILE A 123 26.87 7.90 3.89
N PRO A 124 25.95 7.81 4.87
CA PRO A 124 26.12 6.89 6.01
C PRO A 124 26.22 5.43 5.53
N GLU A 125 27.04 4.64 6.20
CA GLU A 125 27.23 3.21 5.88
C GLU A 125 25.92 2.44 5.92
N GLY A 126 25.01 2.75 6.86
CA GLY A 126 23.68 2.14 6.91
C GLY A 126 22.84 2.39 5.67
N LEU A 127 22.93 3.57 5.06
CA LEU A 127 22.26 3.83 3.77
C LEU A 127 22.94 3.05 2.64
N TYR A 128 24.27 3.04 2.61
CA TYR A 128 25.01 2.29 1.60
C TYR A 128 24.63 0.81 1.61
N ASP A 129 24.63 0.19 2.79
CA ASP A 129 24.31 -1.22 2.97
C ASP A 129 22.85 -1.50 2.62
N ALA A 130 21.93 -0.61 2.98
CA ALA A 130 20.53 -0.71 2.57
C ALA A 130 20.39 -0.71 1.04
N ILE A 131 21.05 0.21 0.33
CA ILE A 131 21.01 0.29 -1.13
C ILE A 131 21.59 -0.98 -1.78
N VAL A 132 22.66 -1.55 -1.23
CA VAL A 132 23.27 -2.79 -1.75
C VAL A 132 22.42 -4.03 -1.46
N ALA A 133 21.72 -4.03 -0.33
CA ALA A 133 20.80 -5.09 0.06
C ALA A 133 19.52 -5.07 -0.78
N LEU A 134 19.10 -3.89 -1.26
CA LEU A 134 17.95 -3.75 -2.14
C LEU A 134 18.19 -4.44 -3.50
N ARG A 135 17.63 -5.63 -3.65
CA ARG A 135 17.52 -6.41 -4.90
C ARG A 135 16.06 -6.73 -5.18
N GLU A 136 15.73 -7.30 -6.35
CA GLU A 136 14.35 -7.64 -6.73
C GLU A 136 13.59 -8.29 -5.54
N GLU A 137 12.43 -7.74 -5.21
CA GLU A 137 11.52 -8.19 -4.12
C GLU A 137 12.07 -8.12 -2.67
N SER A 138 13.16 -7.40 -2.44
CA SER A 138 13.64 -7.15 -1.07
C SER A 138 12.88 -6.00 -0.38
N VAL A 139 12.72 -6.13 0.93
CA VAL A 139 12.02 -5.17 1.78
C VAL A 139 13.01 -4.63 2.81
N TYR A 140 13.13 -3.31 2.86
CA TYR A 140 14.00 -2.60 3.81
C TYR A 140 13.37 -2.54 5.20
N ASP A 141 12.06 -2.30 5.28
CA ASP A 141 11.31 -2.17 6.52
C ASP A 141 9.98 -2.95 6.41
N GLU A 142 9.95 -4.17 6.97
CA GLU A 142 8.74 -5.01 6.97
C GLU A 142 7.57 -4.37 7.74
N SER A 143 7.86 -3.50 8.73
CA SER A 143 6.81 -2.84 9.50
C SER A 143 6.09 -1.79 8.66
N ASP A 144 6.83 -0.96 7.91
CA ASP A 144 6.22 0.03 7.00
C ASP A 144 5.51 -0.65 5.83
N LEU A 145 6.00 -1.80 5.35
CA LEU A 145 5.30 -2.58 4.33
C LEU A 145 3.94 -3.06 4.84
N SER A 146 3.90 -3.67 6.04
CA SER A 146 2.66 -4.15 6.64
C SER A 146 1.69 -3.00 6.93
N GLU A 147 2.19 -1.84 7.34
CA GLU A 147 1.37 -0.64 7.54
C GLU A 147 0.80 -0.14 6.21
N LEU A 148 1.63 -0.04 5.16
CA LEU A 148 1.19 0.37 3.82
C LEU A 148 0.12 -0.57 3.24
N GLU A 149 0.29 -1.88 3.39
CA GLU A 149 -0.69 -2.85 2.90
C GLU A 149 -2.02 -2.74 3.66
N SER A 150 -1.96 -2.49 4.97
CA SER A 150 -3.17 -2.23 5.79
C SER A 150 -3.85 -0.91 5.42
N GLU A 151 -3.08 0.15 5.13
CA GLU A 151 -3.61 1.42 4.60
C GLU A 151 -4.36 1.19 3.29
N LEU A 152 -3.76 0.46 2.35
CA LEU A 152 -4.35 0.17 1.03
C LEU A 152 -5.59 -0.74 1.13
N GLU A 153 -5.55 -1.77 1.98
CA GLU A 153 -6.72 -2.63 2.25
C GLU A 153 -7.89 -1.81 2.78
N SER A 154 -7.62 -0.92 3.74
CA SER A 154 -8.63 -0.02 4.31
C SER A 154 -9.19 0.95 3.27
N GLU A 155 -8.34 1.54 2.44
CA GLU A 155 -8.76 2.45 1.36
C GLU A 155 -9.61 1.72 0.31
N ASP A 156 -9.23 0.50 -0.09
CA ASP A 156 -9.97 -0.32 -1.04
C ASP A 156 -11.33 -0.77 -0.48
N TRP A 157 -11.38 -1.12 0.82
CA TRP A 157 -12.62 -1.46 1.53
C TRP A 157 -13.60 -0.29 1.51
N ASP A 158 -13.13 0.89 1.93
CA ASP A 158 -13.96 2.10 2.03
C ASP A 158 -14.41 2.62 0.67
N SER A 159 -13.58 2.45 -0.37
CA SER A 159 -13.88 2.96 -1.71
C SER A 159 -14.88 2.10 -2.46
N TRP A 160 -14.69 0.78 -2.45
CA TRP A 160 -15.46 -0.15 -3.29
C TRP A 160 -15.85 -1.44 -2.57
N GLY A 161 -14.94 -1.99 -1.75
CA GLY A 161 -15.10 -3.29 -1.11
C GLY A 161 -16.42 -3.42 -0.36
N ARG A 162 -16.73 -2.48 0.56
CA ARG A 162 -17.96 -2.51 1.36
C ARG A 162 -19.21 -2.60 0.48
N SER A 163 -19.27 -1.78 -0.57
CA SER A 163 -20.44 -1.73 -1.47
C SER A 163 -20.59 -3.02 -2.27
N ASP A 164 -19.50 -3.52 -2.85
CA ASP A 164 -19.52 -4.72 -3.68
C ASP A 164 -19.88 -5.96 -2.84
N TRP A 165 -19.32 -6.07 -1.64
CA TRP A 165 -19.60 -7.17 -0.72
C TRP A 165 -21.05 -7.19 -0.26
N THR A 166 -21.56 -6.04 0.18
CA THR A 166 -22.97 -5.91 0.58
C THR A 166 -23.91 -6.17 -0.60
N GLY A 167 -23.49 -5.84 -1.82
CA GLY A 167 -24.18 -6.20 -3.06
C GLY A 167 -24.38 -7.71 -3.18
N HIS A 168 -23.32 -8.50 -3.02
CA HIS A 168 -23.40 -9.97 -3.07
C HIS A 168 -24.34 -10.56 -2.01
N ILE A 169 -24.31 -10.04 -0.78
CA ILE A 169 -25.21 -10.51 0.30
C ILE A 169 -26.66 -10.15 -0.03
N ARG A 170 -26.93 -8.93 -0.48
CA ARG A 170 -28.28 -8.50 -0.87
C ARG A 170 -28.82 -9.30 -2.04
N ASP A 171 -27.99 -9.63 -3.02
CA ASP A 171 -28.40 -10.47 -4.14
C ASP A 171 -28.73 -11.89 -3.69
N ARG A 172 -28.03 -12.41 -2.67
CA ARG A 172 -28.39 -13.68 -2.04
C ARG A 172 -29.73 -13.60 -1.31
N ALA A 173 -29.95 -12.55 -0.54
CA ALA A 173 -31.19 -12.30 0.20
C ALA A 173 -32.41 -12.25 -0.74
N ARG A 174 -32.28 -11.56 -1.88
CA ARG A 174 -33.30 -11.49 -2.95
C ARG A 174 -33.65 -12.85 -3.53
N GLN A 175 -32.67 -13.75 -3.67
CA GLN A 175 -32.91 -15.09 -4.23
C GLN A 175 -33.79 -15.96 -3.34
N VAL A 176 -33.86 -15.66 -2.03
CA VAL A 176 -34.63 -16.42 -1.04
C VAL A 176 -35.80 -15.61 -0.45
N ASP A 177 -36.14 -14.48 -1.07
CA ASP A 177 -37.23 -13.58 -0.65
C ASP A 177 -37.06 -13.07 0.81
N ALA A 178 -35.82 -12.72 1.16
CA ALA A 178 -35.39 -12.30 2.50
C ALA A 178 -34.77 -10.89 2.46
N ASP A 179 -35.39 -9.93 1.76
CA ASP A 179 -34.84 -8.58 1.62
C ASP A 179 -34.93 -7.75 2.91
N ASP A 180 -36.04 -7.89 3.66
CA ASP A 180 -36.20 -7.27 4.99
C ASP A 180 -35.13 -7.77 5.99
N ASP A 181 -34.60 -8.93 5.66
CA ASP A 181 -33.68 -9.76 6.39
C ASP A 181 -32.20 -9.29 6.20
N VAL A 182 -31.96 -8.17 5.52
CA VAL A 182 -30.62 -7.56 5.41
C VAL A 182 -30.63 -6.05 5.63
N ALA A 183 -31.68 -5.53 6.29
CA ALA A 183 -31.80 -4.11 6.58
C ALA A 183 -30.63 -3.53 7.41
N GLU A 184 -30.03 -4.35 8.28
CA GLU A 184 -28.86 -3.98 9.11
C GLU A 184 -27.60 -3.67 8.28
N LEU A 185 -27.50 -4.18 7.04
CA LEU A 185 -26.41 -3.83 6.11
C LEU A 185 -26.49 -2.38 5.59
N ALA A 186 -27.47 -1.59 6.03
CA ALA A 186 -27.47 -0.14 5.81
C ALA A 186 -26.62 0.60 6.87
N ASP A 187 -26.23 -0.07 7.96
CA ASP A 187 -25.28 0.45 8.94
C ASP A 187 -23.87 -0.04 8.61
N ASP A 188 -22.98 0.90 8.28
CA ASP A 188 -21.60 0.61 7.93
C ASP A 188 -20.86 -0.07 9.10
N ALA A 189 -21.14 0.31 10.35
CA ALA A 189 -20.46 -0.28 11.50
C ALA A 189 -20.81 -1.77 11.70
N TYR A 190 -22.08 -2.13 11.49
CA TYR A 190 -22.52 -3.52 11.49
C TYR A 190 -21.88 -4.30 10.33
N THR A 191 -21.89 -3.70 9.14
CA THR A 191 -21.36 -4.30 7.91
C THR A 191 -19.88 -4.62 8.05
N ASP A 192 -19.10 -3.65 8.53
CA ASP A 192 -17.66 -3.80 8.75
C ASP A 192 -17.39 -4.89 9.78
N ALA A 193 -18.08 -4.87 10.93
CA ALA A 193 -17.91 -5.90 11.96
C ALA A 193 -18.22 -7.31 11.44
N LEU A 194 -19.30 -7.47 10.66
CA LEU A 194 -19.67 -8.76 10.08
C LEU A 194 -18.62 -9.25 9.06
N PHE A 195 -18.10 -8.36 8.21
CA PHE A 195 -17.08 -8.71 7.24
C PHE A 195 -15.81 -9.21 7.95
N TRP A 196 -15.29 -8.41 8.89
CA TRP A 196 -14.06 -8.73 9.59
C TRP A 196 -14.18 -9.96 10.50
N ASP A 197 -15.34 -10.20 11.13
CA ASP A 197 -15.60 -11.43 11.89
C ASP A 197 -15.48 -12.68 10.99
N VAL A 198 -16.10 -12.64 9.81
CA VAL A 198 -16.09 -13.75 8.85
C VAL A 198 -14.69 -13.98 8.26
N CYS A 199 -13.93 -12.91 8.04
CA CYS A 199 -12.56 -12.99 7.54
C CYS A 199 -11.57 -13.46 8.61
N ALA A 200 -11.76 -13.07 9.88
CA ALA A 200 -10.89 -13.46 10.99
C ALA A 200 -10.91 -14.97 11.28
N ASP A 201 -12.02 -15.65 10.98
CA ASP A 201 -12.14 -17.10 11.10
C ASP A 201 -11.34 -17.86 10.01
N GLY A 202 -10.69 -17.14 9.09
CA GLY A 202 -9.73 -17.68 8.11
C GLY A 202 -10.37 -18.45 6.95
N GLU A 203 -11.70 -18.44 6.84
CA GLU A 203 -12.42 -19.16 5.79
C GLU A 203 -12.64 -18.31 4.53
N ALA A 204 -12.61 -16.97 4.60
CA ALA A 204 -12.70 -16.12 3.41
C ALA A 204 -11.97 -14.78 3.53
N GLY A 205 -11.51 -14.27 2.39
CA GLY A 205 -10.89 -12.95 2.23
C GLY A 205 -9.41 -12.91 2.62
N TYR A 206 -8.53 -12.74 1.64
CA TYR A 206 -7.21 -12.17 1.88
C TYR A 206 -6.96 -11.15 0.78
N TRP A 207 -7.18 -9.88 1.10
CA TRP A 207 -6.85 -8.78 0.21
C TRP A 207 -5.40 -8.95 -0.26
N GLN A 208 -5.16 -8.68 -1.54
CA GLN A 208 -3.83 -8.77 -2.13
C GLN A 208 -3.47 -7.46 -2.79
N ALA A 209 -2.27 -6.96 -2.51
CA ALA A 209 -1.67 -5.90 -3.30
C ALA A 209 -1.50 -6.37 -4.75
N GLU A 210 -2.02 -5.57 -5.69
CA GLU A 210 -1.85 -5.77 -7.13
C GLU A 210 -0.71 -4.89 -7.66
N THR A 211 -0.67 -3.65 -7.17
CA THR A 211 0.29 -2.63 -7.59
C THR A 211 0.86 -1.92 -6.35
N ALA A 212 1.69 -0.90 -6.56
CA ALA A 212 2.15 -0.04 -5.47
C ALA A 212 1.04 0.81 -4.82
N VAL A 213 -0.13 0.93 -5.44
CA VAL A 213 -1.20 1.85 -5.03
C VAL A 213 -2.59 1.22 -4.98
N SER A 214 -2.72 -0.07 -5.29
CA SER A 214 -4.01 -0.76 -5.33
C SER A 214 -3.88 -2.23 -4.98
N GLY A 215 -4.97 -2.81 -4.49
CA GLY A 215 -5.13 -4.24 -4.38
C GLY A 215 -6.48 -4.73 -4.90
N TYR A 216 -6.74 -6.00 -4.65
CA TYR A 216 -8.03 -6.61 -4.92
C TYR A 216 -8.42 -7.58 -3.81
N TRP A 217 -9.73 -7.69 -3.62
CA TRP A 217 -10.33 -8.66 -2.72
C TRP A 217 -10.44 -10.02 -3.42
N THR A 218 -9.83 -11.07 -2.86
CA THR A 218 -10.09 -12.44 -3.32
C THR A 218 -11.21 -13.11 -2.57
N ASP A 219 -11.90 -14.02 -3.25
CA ASP A 219 -12.95 -14.88 -2.67
C ASP A 219 -14.10 -14.10 -2.02
N PHE A 220 -14.41 -12.93 -2.58
CA PHE A 220 -15.42 -12.03 -2.04
C PHE A 220 -16.84 -12.63 -2.02
N GLU A 221 -17.17 -13.41 -3.05
CA GLU A 221 -18.42 -14.19 -3.09
C GLU A 221 -18.46 -15.26 -1.98
N HIS A 222 -17.32 -15.86 -1.66
CA HIS A 222 -17.24 -16.84 -0.58
C HIS A 222 -17.42 -16.16 0.78
N ALA A 223 -16.75 -15.02 1.01
CA ALA A 223 -16.95 -14.20 2.21
C ALA A 223 -18.41 -13.79 2.39
N ALA A 224 -19.07 -13.34 1.31
CA ALA A 224 -20.48 -13.01 1.33
C ALA A 224 -21.38 -14.22 1.67
N ALA A 225 -21.03 -15.42 1.19
CA ALA A 225 -21.77 -16.65 1.50
C ALA A 225 -21.63 -17.07 2.98
N LEU A 226 -20.44 -16.91 3.56
CA LEU A 226 -20.21 -17.17 4.98
C LEU A 226 -20.95 -16.15 5.86
N ALA A 227 -20.92 -14.87 5.48
CA ALA A 227 -21.68 -13.82 6.17
C ALA A 227 -23.18 -14.06 6.10
N TRP A 228 -23.69 -14.53 4.95
CA TRP A 228 -25.09 -14.94 4.85
C TRP A 228 -25.43 -16.08 5.83
N ALA A 229 -24.58 -17.10 5.92
CA ALA A 229 -24.77 -18.21 6.85
C ALA A 229 -24.71 -17.75 8.32
N GLU A 230 -23.88 -16.75 8.65
CA GLU A 230 -23.83 -16.10 9.96
C GLU A 230 -25.16 -15.39 10.27
N ILE A 231 -25.68 -14.59 9.34
CA ILE A 231 -26.96 -13.89 9.47
C ILE A 231 -28.09 -14.89 9.72
N GLU A 232 -28.18 -15.96 8.93
CA GLU A 232 -29.18 -17.03 9.11
C GLU A 232 -29.07 -17.69 10.49
N ARG A 233 -27.84 -17.91 10.97
CA ARG A 233 -27.60 -18.53 12.28
C ARG A 233 -28.05 -17.63 13.43
N ARG A 234 -27.71 -16.33 13.38
CA ARG A 234 -28.13 -15.33 14.38
C ARG A 234 -29.65 -15.26 14.46
N ARG A 235 -30.34 -15.23 13.31
CA ARG A 235 -31.80 -15.28 13.25
C ARG A 235 -32.40 -16.52 13.86
N MET A 236 -31.86 -17.69 13.52
CA MET A 236 -32.36 -18.94 14.06
C MET A 236 -32.23 -18.97 15.59
N ALA A 237 -31.15 -18.40 16.13
CA ALA A 237 -30.98 -18.27 17.57
C ALA A 237 -32.03 -17.34 18.20
N GLU A 238 -32.30 -16.17 17.61
CA GLU A 238 -33.33 -15.24 18.06
C GLU A 238 -34.74 -15.85 18.02
N LEU A 239 -35.09 -16.57 16.95
CA LEU A 239 -36.37 -17.27 16.83
C LEU A 239 -36.54 -18.34 17.91
N VAL A 240 -35.47 -19.09 18.20
CA VAL A 240 -35.45 -20.09 19.27
C VAL A 240 -35.63 -19.43 20.64
N GLU A 241 -34.98 -18.30 20.89
CA GLU A 241 -35.12 -17.54 22.13
C GLU A 241 -36.53 -16.97 22.29
N TRP A 242 -37.06 -16.32 21.25
CA TRP A 242 -38.43 -15.81 21.24
C TRP A 242 -39.47 -16.93 21.47
N ALA A 243 -39.30 -18.10 20.85
CA ALA A 243 -40.16 -19.25 21.09
C ALA A 243 -40.07 -19.77 22.53
N ARG A 244 -38.90 -19.70 23.17
CA ARG A 244 -38.73 -20.01 24.61
C ARG A 244 -39.46 -18.99 25.48
N GLU A 245 -39.41 -17.71 25.16
CA GLU A 245 -40.12 -16.66 25.90
C GLU A 245 -41.64 -16.83 25.81
N LEU A 246 -42.17 -17.14 24.62
CA LEU A 246 -43.60 -17.39 24.44
C LEU A 246 -44.10 -18.66 25.13
N SER A 247 -43.24 -19.67 25.27
CA SER A 247 -43.56 -20.91 25.98
C SER A 247 -43.31 -20.82 27.49
N ALA A 248 -42.76 -19.71 27.98
CA ALA A 248 -42.60 -19.49 29.41
C ALA A 248 -43.98 -19.34 30.07
N PRO A 249 -44.24 -20.04 31.19
CA PRO A 249 -45.53 -19.96 31.86
C PRO A 249 -45.79 -18.52 32.33
N ILE A 250 -46.96 -17.97 31.99
CA ILE A 250 -47.38 -16.63 32.42
C ILE A 250 -47.38 -16.59 33.96
N PRO A 251 -46.56 -15.72 34.59
CA PRO A 251 -46.56 -15.59 36.05
C PRO A 251 -47.96 -15.24 36.55
N GLY A 252 -48.57 -16.15 37.30
CA GLY A 252 -49.92 -15.97 37.88
C GLY A 252 -51.04 -16.76 37.21
N GLN A 253 -50.81 -17.53 36.13
CA GLN A 253 -51.78 -18.53 35.71
C GLN A 253 -51.72 -19.74 36.66
N LEU A 254 -52.61 -19.73 37.65
CA LEU A 254 -52.98 -20.89 38.45
C LEU A 254 -53.37 -22.04 37.52
N VAL A 255 -52.52 -23.07 37.47
CA VAL A 255 -52.85 -24.37 36.90
C VAL A 255 -53.96 -24.96 37.76
N LEU A 256 -55.21 -24.77 37.33
CA LEU A 256 -56.36 -25.51 37.85
C LEU A 256 -56.22 -26.95 37.36
N ALA A 257 -55.51 -27.76 38.14
CA ALA A 257 -55.50 -29.20 37.98
C ALA A 257 -56.91 -29.74 38.30
N ILE A 258 -57.54 -30.38 37.31
CA ILE A 258 -58.73 -31.23 37.48
C ILE A 258 -58.25 -32.67 37.47
#